data_AF-A0A1H3NRI8-F1
#
_entry.id   AF-A0A1H3NRI8-F1
#
_cell.length_a   1.000
_cell.length_b   1.000
_cell.length_c   1.000
_cell.angle_alpha   90.00
_cell.angle_beta   90.00
_cell.angle_gamma   90.00
#
_symmetry.space_group_name_H-M   'P 1'
#
loop_
_entity.id
_entity.type
_entity.pdbx_description
1 polymer ?
#
loop_
_entity_poly.entity_id
_entity_poly.type
_entity_poly.pdbx_seq_one_letter_code
_entity_poly.pdbx_strand_id
1 'polypeptide(L)'
;MIRSLTVLTVTVSAVLLAAPAHAATSDDDIRTGQADRAVLARLQAAPDLKQAIIDHTEWLTDPKGPRLAVFPTEYGRTSAPASAWASAWNEVVALAPSANQRNMKDQFRCHYDFARAAAPDKPSWNLEQWRPDVGYLATVLAQCNPS
;
A
#
# COMPACT_ATOMS: atom_id res chain seq x y z
N MET A 1 70.43 -52.06 -39.86
CA MET A 1 70.78 -51.02 -38.86
C MET A 1 69.49 -50.69 -38.12
N ILE A 2 69.38 -51.04 -36.82
CA ILE A 2 69.27 -50.07 -35.69
C ILE A 2 67.88 -49.40 -35.67
N ARG A 3 67.00 -49.46 -34.67
CA ARG A 3 67.05 -49.79 -33.23
C ARG A 3 65.61 -50.03 -32.71
N SER A 4 65.44 -50.94 -31.75
CA SER A 4 64.26 -51.03 -30.88
C SER A 4 64.12 -49.77 -30.01
N LEU A 5 62.89 -49.29 -29.81
CA LEU A 5 62.53 -48.45 -28.66
C LEU A 5 61.32 -49.05 -27.94
N THR A 6 61.54 -49.38 -26.66
CA THR A 6 60.53 -49.76 -25.67
C THR A 6 59.73 -48.53 -25.27
N VAL A 7 58.40 -48.59 -25.32
CA VAL A 7 57.51 -47.55 -24.77
C VAL A 7 57.02 -48.03 -23.41
N LEU A 8 57.40 -47.31 -22.35
CA LEU A 8 56.90 -47.51 -20.98
C LEU A 8 55.55 -46.79 -20.85
N THR A 9 54.52 -47.52 -20.42
CA THR A 9 53.21 -46.95 -20.06
C THR A 9 53.26 -46.37 -18.64
N VAL A 10 52.77 -45.14 -18.48
CA VAL A 10 52.51 -44.51 -17.18
C VAL A 10 51.00 -44.33 -17.07
N THR A 11 50.37 -45.03 -16.12
CA THR A 11 48.97 -44.81 -15.76
C THR A 11 48.91 -43.80 -14.62
N VAL A 12 48.21 -42.68 -14.83
CA VAL A 12 47.87 -41.71 -13.78
C VAL A 12 46.39 -41.86 -13.48
N SER A 13 46.07 -42.47 -12.33
CA SER A 13 44.73 -42.47 -11.77
C SER A 13 44.48 -41.15 -11.04
N ALA A 14 43.62 -40.30 -11.58
CA ALA A 14 43.07 -39.16 -10.85
C ALA A 14 41.71 -39.57 -10.26
N VAL A 15 41.67 -39.70 -8.94
CA VAL A 15 40.45 -39.95 -8.16
C VAL A 15 39.56 -38.70 -8.25
N LEU A 16 38.33 -38.86 -8.75
CA LEU A 16 37.28 -37.85 -8.57
C LEU A 16 36.89 -37.80 -7.10
N LEU A 17 37.23 -36.72 -6.40
CA LEU A 17 36.59 -36.35 -5.14
C LEU A 17 35.34 -35.51 -5.47
N ALA A 18 34.19 -36.18 -5.59
CA ALA A 18 32.91 -35.51 -5.46
C ALA A 18 32.71 -35.16 -3.97
N ALA A 19 32.67 -33.87 -3.64
CA ALA A 19 32.24 -33.42 -2.32
C ALA A 19 30.75 -33.74 -2.13
N PRO A 20 30.32 -34.28 -0.99
CA PRO A 20 28.91 -34.36 -0.70
C PRO A 20 28.44 -32.96 -0.28
N ALA A 21 27.64 -32.31 -1.11
CA ALA A 21 26.77 -31.22 -0.67
C ALA A 21 25.66 -31.85 0.20
N HIS A 22 25.96 -32.14 1.47
CA HIS A 22 24.90 -32.24 2.46
C HIS A 22 24.48 -30.81 2.77
N ALA A 23 23.38 -30.40 2.15
CA ALA A 23 22.62 -29.23 2.53
C ALA A 23 22.17 -29.40 3.99
N ALA A 24 23.01 -28.98 4.93
CA ALA A 24 22.59 -28.70 6.29
C ALA A 24 21.83 -27.38 6.25
N THR A 25 20.53 -27.43 5.91
CA THR A 25 19.61 -26.36 6.26
C THR A 25 19.66 -26.29 7.78
N SER A 26 20.47 -25.37 8.28
CA SER A 26 20.72 -25.23 9.70
C SER A 26 19.42 -24.82 10.36
N ASP A 27 19.17 -25.33 11.56
CA ASP A 27 17.95 -25.06 12.34
C ASP A 27 17.69 -23.54 12.50
N ASP A 28 18.77 -22.76 12.45
CA ASP A 28 18.74 -21.29 12.46
C ASP A 28 18.10 -20.67 11.21
N ASP A 29 18.26 -21.27 10.03
CA ASP A 29 17.67 -20.79 8.77
C ASP A 29 16.16 -21.07 8.73
N ILE A 30 15.74 -22.25 9.22
CA ILE A 30 14.32 -22.58 9.37
C ILE A 30 13.65 -21.67 10.42
N ARG A 31 14.33 -21.42 11.55
CA ARG A 31 13.84 -20.52 12.60
C ARG A 31 13.72 -19.08 12.10
N THR A 32 14.68 -18.62 11.29
CA THR A 32 14.65 -17.29 10.66
C THR A 32 13.50 -17.19 9.66
N GLY A 33 13.31 -18.18 8.78
CA GLY A 33 12.20 -18.23 7.83
C GLY A 33 10.81 -18.31 8.49
N GLN A 34 10.69 -18.99 9.63
CA GLN A 34 9.45 -19.01 10.41
C GLN A 34 9.16 -17.67 11.10
N ALA A 35 10.19 -16.99 11.61
CA ALA A 35 10.06 -15.65 12.19
C ALA A 35 9.62 -14.63 11.13
N ASP A 36 10.24 -14.64 9.95
CA ASP A 36 9.88 -13.72 8.85
C ASP A 36 8.45 -13.94 8.36
N ARG A 37 8.01 -15.20 8.24
CA ARG A 37 6.62 -15.52 7.88
C ARG A 37 5.62 -15.09 8.94
N ALA A 38 5.97 -15.19 10.23
CA ALA A 38 5.13 -14.74 11.32
C ALA A 38 5.04 -13.20 11.39
N VAL A 39 6.14 -12.50 11.10
CA VAL A 39 6.16 -11.03 10.97
C VAL A 39 5.33 -10.59 9.77
N LEU A 40 5.48 -11.22 8.61
CA LEU A 40 4.66 -10.93 7.43
C LEU A 40 3.17 -11.21 7.68
N ALA A 41 2.84 -12.32 8.31
CA ALA A 41 1.47 -12.64 8.69
C ALA A 41 0.90 -11.63 9.69
N ARG A 42 1.70 -11.15 10.65
CA ARG A 42 1.31 -10.08 11.58
C ARG A 42 1.13 -8.74 10.87
N LEU A 43 2.02 -8.36 9.96
CA LEU A 43 1.88 -7.14 9.14
C LEU A 43 0.63 -7.19 8.26
N GLN A 44 0.26 -8.38 7.78
CA GLN A 44 -0.97 -8.59 7.01
C GLN A 44 -2.22 -8.62 7.88
N ALA A 45 -2.11 -9.06 9.14
CA ALA A 45 -3.23 -9.21 10.07
C ALA A 45 -3.44 -8.02 11.02
N ALA A 46 -2.50 -7.07 11.08
CA ALA A 46 -2.57 -5.90 11.96
C ALA A 46 -3.01 -4.64 11.18
N PRO A 47 -4.32 -4.36 11.09
CA PRO A 47 -4.81 -3.09 10.55
C PRO A 47 -4.26 -1.87 11.30
N ASP A 48 -3.87 -2.05 12.56
CA ASP A 48 -3.27 -1.12 13.50
C ASP A 48 -1.78 -0.81 13.23
N LEU A 49 -1.09 -1.58 12.37
CA LEU A 49 0.23 -1.21 11.83
C LEU A 49 0.13 -0.37 10.54
N LYS A 50 -1.06 -0.29 9.93
CA LYS A 50 -1.27 0.58 8.78
C LYS A 50 -1.36 2.02 9.28
N GLN A 51 -0.44 2.87 8.85
CA GLN A 51 -0.46 4.29 9.22
C GLN A 51 -1.79 4.91 8.76
N ALA A 52 -2.56 5.47 9.71
CA ALA A 52 -3.86 6.08 9.43
C ALA A 52 -3.71 7.23 8.42
N ILE A 53 -4.63 7.29 7.46
CA ILE A 53 -4.69 8.34 6.43
C ILE A 53 -5.62 9.46 6.89
N ILE A 54 -6.71 9.10 7.56
CA ILE A 54 -7.70 10.01 8.12
C ILE A 54 -7.56 10.02 9.64
N ASP A 55 -7.42 11.20 10.22
CA ASP A 55 -7.32 11.40 11.66
C ASP A 55 -8.72 11.36 12.29
N HIS A 56 -9.62 12.23 11.83
CA HIS A 56 -11.00 12.28 12.28
C HIS A 56 -11.93 12.92 11.24
N THR A 57 -13.22 12.90 11.54
CA THR A 57 -14.26 13.59 10.76
C THR A 57 -15.23 14.31 11.67
N GLU A 58 -15.78 15.43 11.22
CA GLU A 58 -16.77 16.21 11.96
C GLU A 58 -17.98 16.54 11.08
N TRP A 59 -19.18 16.19 11.54
CA TRP A 59 -20.42 16.64 10.90
C TRP A 59 -20.71 18.08 11.34
N LEU A 60 -20.84 18.95 10.35
CA LEU A 60 -21.09 20.37 10.53
C LEU A 60 -22.44 20.73 9.90
N THR A 61 -23.15 21.64 10.56
CA THR A 61 -24.40 22.19 10.01
C THR A 61 -24.06 23.15 8.87
N ASP A 62 -24.78 23.03 7.76
CA ASP A 62 -24.74 23.95 6.62
C ASP A 62 -26.19 24.28 6.18
N PRO A 63 -26.49 25.50 5.71
CA PRO A 63 -27.85 25.91 5.36
C PRO A 63 -28.55 25.01 4.34
N LYS A 64 -27.80 24.31 3.50
CA LYS A 64 -28.35 23.39 2.49
C LYS A 64 -28.50 21.96 3.01
N GLY A 65 -27.94 21.63 4.18
CA GLY A 65 -27.95 20.30 4.80
C GLY A 65 -26.59 19.88 5.38
N PRO A 66 -26.42 18.64 5.86
CA PRO A 66 -25.19 18.21 6.52
C PRO A 66 -23.94 18.26 5.63
N ARG A 67 -22.84 18.76 6.20
CA ARG A 67 -21.50 18.78 5.60
C ARG A 67 -20.54 18.01 6.50
N LEU A 68 -19.76 17.11 5.94
CA LEU A 68 -18.71 16.39 6.65
C LEU A 68 -17.37 17.08 6.40
N ALA A 69 -16.72 17.58 7.45
CA ALA A 69 -15.31 17.94 7.40
C ALA A 69 -14.47 16.69 7.65
N VAL A 70 -13.54 16.38 6.73
CA VAL A 70 -12.61 15.26 6.82
C VAL A 70 -11.20 15.80 7.07
N PHE A 71 -10.56 15.34 8.14
CA PHE A 71 -9.22 15.77 8.55
C PHE A 71 -8.22 14.65 8.28
N PRO A 72 -7.35 14.76 7.26
CA PRO A 72 -6.30 13.77 7.03
C PRO A 72 -5.20 13.91 8.07
N THR A 73 -4.52 12.80 8.38
CA THR A 73 -3.24 12.84 9.11
C THR A 73 -2.17 13.53 8.25
N GLU A 74 -1.02 13.87 8.85
CA GLU A 74 0.12 14.38 8.08
C GLU A 74 0.54 13.39 6.99
N TYR A 75 0.62 12.09 7.32
CA TYR A 75 0.88 11.05 6.34
C TYR A 75 -0.15 11.05 5.20
N GLY A 76 -1.44 11.12 5.53
CA GLY A 76 -2.51 11.16 4.53
C GLY A 76 -2.45 12.38 3.62
N ARG A 77 -1.97 13.50 4.14
CA ARG A 77 -1.84 14.77 3.43
C ARG A 77 -0.65 14.79 2.48
N THR A 78 0.53 14.36 2.95
CA THR A 78 1.79 14.60 2.24
C THR A 78 2.37 13.37 1.57
N SER A 79 2.19 12.19 2.16
CA SER A 79 3.04 11.02 1.88
C SER A 79 2.27 9.80 1.38
N ALA A 80 0.98 9.69 1.71
CA ALA A 80 0.15 8.59 1.26
C ALA A 80 0.03 8.61 -0.29
N PRO A 81 0.22 7.47 -0.97
CA PRO A 81 0.21 7.44 -2.43
C PRO A 81 -1.21 7.65 -2.96
N ALA A 82 -1.34 8.15 -4.19
CA ALA A 82 -2.64 8.33 -4.85
C ALA A 82 -3.49 7.03 -4.85
N SER A 83 -2.84 5.87 -4.98
CA SER A 83 -3.51 4.55 -4.93
C SER A 83 -4.18 4.22 -3.60
N ALA A 84 -3.85 4.93 -2.50
CA ALA A 84 -4.43 4.70 -1.19
C ALA A 84 -5.80 5.38 -0.99
N TRP A 85 -6.31 6.15 -1.98
CA TRP A 85 -7.59 6.86 -1.88
C TRP A 85 -8.75 5.96 -1.41
N ALA A 86 -8.80 4.71 -1.90
CA ALA A 86 -9.89 3.79 -1.55
C ALA A 86 -9.79 3.32 -0.09
N SER A 87 -8.57 3.15 0.43
CA SER A 87 -8.36 2.86 1.85
C SER A 87 -8.75 4.06 2.71
N ALA A 88 -8.34 5.25 2.30
CA ALA A 88 -8.70 6.49 2.99
C ALA A 88 -10.22 6.70 3.04
N TRP A 89 -10.93 6.39 1.95
CA TRP A 89 -12.40 6.43 1.93
C TRP A 89 -13.02 5.43 2.91
N ASN A 90 -12.46 4.22 3.03
CA ASN A 90 -12.94 3.24 4.00
C ASN A 90 -12.76 3.74 5.46
N GLU A 91 -11.68 4.47 5.75
CA GLU A 91 -11.48 5.13 7.06
C GLU A 91 -12.55 6.22 7.29
N VAL A 92 -12.84 7.07 6.30
CA VAL A 92 -13.93 8.06 6.39
C VAL A 92 -15.27 7.38 6.68
N VAL A 93 -15.61 6.30 5.96
CA VAL A 93 -16.88 5.58 6.17
C VAL A 93 -16.92 4.88 7.54
N ALA A 94 -15.79 4.39 8.06
CA ALA A 94 -15.72 3.83 9.40
C ALA A 94 -15.98 4.91 10.47
N LEU A 95 -15.46 6.13 10.29
CA LEU A 95 -15.63 7.27 11.20
C LEU A 95 -17.02 7.91 11.07
N ALA A 96 -17.58 7.96 9.87
CA ALA A 96 -18.88 8.57 9.56
C ALA A 96 -19.71 7.69 8.60
N PRO A 97 -20.40 6.64 9.10
CA PRO A 97 -21.09 5.67 8.24
C PRO A 97 -22.14 6.26 7.30
N SER A 98 -22.82 7.34 7.70
CA SER A 98 -23.81 8.04 6.87
C SER A 98 -23.19 8.79 5.66
N ALA A 99 -21.86 8.90 5.60
CA ALA A 99 -21.13 9.45 4.48
C ALA A 99 -21.04 8.51 3.27
N ASN A 100 -21.38 7.22 3.43
CA ASN A 100 -21.24 6.20 2.39
C ASN A 100 -22.27 6.34 1.26
N GLN A 101 -22.17 7.44 0.51
CA GLN A 101 -23.01 7.82 -0.62
C GLN A 101 -22.11 8.08 -1.84
N ARG A 102 -22.61 7.83 -3.05
CA ARG A 102 -21.80 7.92 -4.27
C ARG A 102 -21.27 9.33 -4.54
N ASN A 103 -22.13 10.35 -4.39
CA ASN A 103 -21.76 11.76 -4.50
C ASN A 103 -20.66 12.15 -3.50
N MET A 104 -20.76 11.72 -2.25
CA MET A 104 -19.77 11.99 -1.19
C MET A 104 -18.43 11.32 -1.50
N LYS A 105 -18.46 10.07 -2.00
CA LYS A 105 -17.26 9.32 -2.38
C LYS A 105 -16.51 9.99 -3.54
N ASP A 106 -17.22 10.47 -4.54
CA ASP A 106 -16.61 11.15 -5.68
C ASP A 106 -16.02 12.51 -5.29
N GLN A 107 -16.71 13.26 -4.41
CA GLN A 107 -16.15 14.47 -3.79
C GLN A 107 -14.85 14.13 -3.04
N PHE A 108 -14.88 13.12 -2.17
CA PHE A 108 -13.70 12.72 -1.39
C PHE A 108 -12.53 12.32 -2.27
N ARG A 109 -12.78 11.50 -3.29
CA ARG A 109 -11.75 11.07 -4.22
C ARG A 109 -11.14 12.27 -4.94
N CYS A 110 -11.95 13.23 -5.38
CA CYS A 110 -11.45 14.47 -5.98
C CYS A 110 -10.58 15.27 -5.00
N HIS A 111 -10.98 15.35 -3.73
CA HIS A 111 -10.18 15.99 -2.68
C HIS A 111 -8.83 15.31 -2.46
N TYR A 112 -8.83 13.97 -2.43
CA TYR A 112 -7.64 13.16 -2.26
C TYR A 112 -6.69 13.26 -3.46
N ASP A 113 -7.22 13.22 -4.68
CA ASP A 113 -6.41 13.23 -5.91
C ASP A 113 -5.88 14.62 -6.26
N PHE A 114 -6.67 15.68 -6.02
CA PHE A 114 -6.36 17.02 -6.51
C PHE A 114 -6.29 18.08 -5.42
N ALA A 115 -7.33 18.21 -4.58
CA ALA A 115 -7.41 19.32 -3.63
C ALA A 115 -6.28 19.27 -2.59
N ARG A 116 -5.83 18.07 -2.20
CA ARG A 116 -4.70 17.91 -1.27
C ARG A 116 -3.42 18.57 -1.76
N ALA A 117 -3.20 18.56 -3.07
CA ALA A 117 -2.00 19.14 -3.70
C ALA A 117 -2.21 20.61 -4.06
N ALA A 118 -3.41 20.97 -4.52
CA ALA A 118 -3.74 22.34 -4.92
C ALA A 118 -3.95 23.30 -3.72
N ALA A 119 -4.35 22.78 -2.56
CA ALA A 119 -4.62 23.56 -1.36
C ALA A 119 -4.14 22.82 -0.09
N PRO A 120 -2.82 22.58 0.05
CA PRO A 120 -2.25 21.72 1.10
C PRO A 120 -2.50 22.25 2.52
N ASP A 121 -2.63 23.57 2.68
CA ASP A 121 -2.81 24.22 3.98
C ASP A 121 -4.25 24.16 4.51
N LYS A 122 -5.22 23.68 3.71
CA LYS A 122 -6.59 23.55 4.18
C LYS A 122 -6.69 22.44 5.23
N PRO A 123 -7.13 22.72 6.47
CA PRO A 123 -7.10 21.72 7.54
C PRO A 123 -8.03 20.55 7.27
N SER A 124 -9.16 20.78 6.60
CA SER A 124 -10.14 19.75 6.24
C SER A 124 -10.58 19.80 4.78
N TRP A 125 -11.15 18.68 4.34
CA TRP A 125 -11.88 18.54 3.08
C TRP A 125 -13.36 18.39 3.39
N ASN A 126 -14.19 19.22 2.77
CA ASN A 126 -15.62 19.20 3.03
C ASN A 126 -16.35 18.37 1.99
N LEU A 127 -17.23 17.48 2.46
CA LEU A 127 -18.08 16.65 1.63
C LEU A 127 -19.53 16.95 1.97
N GLU A 128 -20.34 17.22 0.96
CA GLU A 128 -21.71 17.66 1.20
C GLU A 128 -22.74 16.72 0.60
N GLN A 129 -23.69 16.29 1.43
CA GLN A 129 -24.68 15.28 1.06
C GLN A 129 -25.72 15.80 0.07
N TRP A 130 -26.03 17.09 0.10
CA TRP A 130 -26.99 17.73 -0.81
C TRP A 130 -26.45 17.90 -2.23
N ARG A 131 -25.16 17.58 -2.46
CA ARG A 131 -24.47 17.84 -3.71
C ARG A 131 -24.82 16.72 -4.70
N PRO A 132 -25.14 17.02 -5.98
CA PRO A 132 -25.67 16.00 -6.87
C PRO A 132 -24.64 14.90 -7.17
N ASP A 133 -25.14 13.68 -7.37
CA ASP A 133 -24.36 12.53 -7.83
C ASP A 133 -24.15 12.61 -9.35
N VAL A 134 -23.11 13.34 -9.77
CA VAL A 134 -22.78 13.57 -11.19
C VAL A 134 -21.68 12.63 -11.71
N GLY A 135 -21.19 11.72 -10.86
CA GLY A 135 -20.03 10.89 -11.15
C GLY A 135 -18.69 11.62 -11.00
N TYR A 136 -17.61 10.84 -10.92
CA TYR A 136 -16.27 11.36 -10.60
C TYR A 136 -15.74 12.39 -11.61
N LEU A 137 -15.82 12.15 -12.92
CA LEU A 137 -15.27 13.08 -13.91
C LEU A 137 -15.95 14.46 -13.84
N ALA A 138 -17.28 14.50 -13.76
CA ALA A 138 -18.01 15.76 -13.62
C ALA A 138 -17.72 16.43 -12.27
N THR A 139 -17.50 15.66 -11.20
CA THR A 139 -17.06 16.18 -9.90
C THR A 139 -15.69 16.87 -9.99
N VAL A 140 -14.74 16.29 -10.74
CA VAL A 140 -13.42 16.89 -10.99
C VAL A 140 -13.55 18.18 -11.82
N LEU A 141 -14.36 18.16 -12.89
CA LEU A 141 -14.62 19.35 -13.71
C LEU A 141 -15.28 20.48 -12.92
N ALA A 142 -16.06 20.15 -11.90
CA ALA A 142 -16.65 21.09 -10.95
C ALA A 142 -15.74 21.42 -9.76
N GLN A 143 -14.43 21.15 -9.86
CA GLN A 143 -13.44 21.45 -8.82
C GLN A 143 -13.83 20.84 -7.45
N CYS A 144 -14.22 19.57 -7.49
CA CYS A 144 -14.70 18.77 -6.37
C CYS A 144 -16.05 19.22 -5.77
N ASN A 145 -16.70 20.24 -6.33
CA ASN A 145 -17.90 20.88 -5.77
C ASN A 145 -19.04 21.02 -6.81
N PRO A 146 -19.60 19.90 -7.35
CA PRO A 146 -20.72 19.96 -8.30
C PRO A 146 -21.95 20.70 -7.73
N SER A 147 -22.79 21.27 -8.60
CA SER A 147 -23.98 22.06 -8.22
C SER A 147 -25.23 21.54 -8.89
#